data_AF-A0A5B7C799-F1
#
_entry.id   AF-A0A5B7C799-F1
#
_cell.length_a   1.000
_cell.length_b   1.000
_cell.length_c   1.000
_cell.angle_alpha   90.00
_cell.angle_beta   90.00
_cell.angle_gamma   90.00
#
_symmetry.space_group_name_H-M   'P 1'
#
loop_
_entity.id
_entity.type
_entity.pdbx_description
1 polymer ?
#
loop_
_entity_poly.entity_id
_entity_poly.type
_entity_poly.pdbx_seq_one_letter_code
_entity_poly.pdbx_strand_id
1 'polypeptide(L)'
;AIVMSLLRVLLYVARPRTSVLGNIPNSMTYRSIDQYPAANNVPGILILQIDAPIYFANASYLRERISRWIDEEEDKQKLSAEIGLQYVVLDMSAVGSIDTSGISMLEEVKKNIDRRGLKLVLTNPRSEVMKKLDKSKLVDAIGQEWIH
;
A
#
# COMPACT_ATOMS: atom_id res chain seq x y z
N ALA A 1 -19.01 23.41 18.20
CA ALA A 1 -17.62 23.51 17.73
C ALA A 1 -16.83 22.22 17.95
N ILE A 2 -16.73 21.70 19.18
CA ILE A 2 -15.92 20.51 19.52
C ILE A 2 -16.32 19.27 18.72
N VAL A 3 -17.62 18.96 18.61
CA VAL A 3 -18.11 17.78 17.86
C VAL A 3 -17.72 17.85 16.37
N MET A 4 -17.84 19.03 15.73
CA MET A 4 -17.45 19.22 14.33
C MET A 4 -15.93 19.09 14.15
N SER A 5 -15.14 19.62 15.09
CA SER A 5 -13.68 19.46 15.08
C SER A 5 -13.28 18.00 15.23
N LEU A 6 -13.91 17.26 16.16
CA LEU A 6 -13.66 15.83 16.34
C LEU A 6 -14.06 15.02 15.11
N LEU A 7 -15.24 15.29 14.54
CA LEU A 7 -15.70 14.62 13.32
C LEU A 7 -14.73 14.85 12.16
N ARG A 8 -14.21 16.08 12.00
CA ARG A 8 -13.22 16.40 10.97
C ARG A 8 -11.93 15.61 11.16
N VAL A 9 -11.46 15.45 12.40
CA VAL A 9 -10.28 14.63 12.71
C VAL A 9 -10.55 13.17 12.37
N LEU A 10 -11.70 12.61 12.74
CA LEU A 10 -12.05 11.23 12.43
C LEU A 10 -12.12 10.98 10.91
N LEU A 11 -12.71 11.89 10.15
CA LEU A 11 -12.75 11.81 8.69
C LEU A 11 -11.35 11.86 8.07
N TYR A 12 -10.46 12.69 8.61
CA TYR A 12 -9.07 12.78 8.17
C TYR A 12 -8.30 11.48 8.44
N VAL A 13 -8.48 10.91 9.63
CA VAL A 13 -7.84 9.63 10.00
C VAL A 13 -8.39 8.49 9.15
N ALA A 14 -9.70 8.46 8.88
CA ALA A 14 -10.37 7.40 8.13
C ALA A 14 -9.99 7.34 6.64
N ARG A 15 -9.52 8.46 6.06
CA ARG A 15 -9.09 8.55 4.66
C ARG A 15 -7.68 9.14 4.58
N PRO A 16 -6.66 8.38 4.98
CA PRO A 16 -5.28 8.85 4.97
C PRO A 16 -4.81 9.15 3.55
N ARG A 17 -3.79 10.01 3.46
CA ARG A 17 -3.10 10.23 2.19
C ARG A 17 -2.42 8.94 1.77
N THR A 18 -2.55 8.64 0.50
CA THR A 18 -1.95 7.49 -0.16
C THR A 18 -1.55 7.94 -1.57
N SER A 19 -0.50 7.38 -2.14
CA SER A 19 0.04 7.83 -3.42
C SER A 19 0.61 6.68 -4.23
N VAL A 20 0.48 6.76 -5.56
CA VAL A 20 1.20 5.87 -6.47
C VAL A 20 2.58 6.47 -6.72
N LEU A 21 3.62 5.66 -6.56
CA LEU A 21 5.00 6.09 -6.75
C LEU A 21 5.55 5.64 -8.11
N GLY A 22 6.30 6.52 -8.75
CA GLY A 22 7.07 6.25 -9.96
C GLY A 22 8.56 6.51 -9.73
N ASN A 23 9.40 5.90 -10.56
CA ASN A 23 10.84 6.11 -10.56
C ASN A 23 11.19 7.45 -11.22
N ILE A 24 12.08 8.22 -10.58
CA ILE A 24 12.71 9.39 -11.21
C ILE A 24 13.87 8.89 -12.11
N PRO A 25 13.86 9.21 -13.42
CA PRO A 25 14.86 8.74 -14.37
C PRO A 25 16.29 8.96 -13.91
N ASN A 26 17.16 7.99 -14.20
CA ASN A 26 18.59 8.01 -13.85
C ASN A 26 18.84 8.12 -12.34
N SER A 27 17.92 7.62 -11.51
CA SER A 27 18.07 7.62 -10.05
C SER A 27 17.41 6.40 -9.40
N MET A 28 17.74 6.18 -8.13
CA MET A 28 17.05 5.20 -7.26
C MET A 28 15.89 5.84 -6.46
N THR A 29 15.40 7.00 -6.88
CA THR A 29 14.38 7.76 -6.15
C THR A 29 13.00 7.44 -6.68
N TYR A 30 12.06 7.17 -5.78
CA TYR A 30 10.65 7.00 -6.08
C TYR A 30 9.84 8.16 -5.51
N ARG A 31 8.95 8.73 -6.30
CA ARG A 31 8.12 9.89 -5.93
C ARG A 31 6.70 9.75 -6.46
N SER A 32 5.76 10.44 -5.82
CA SER A 32 4.38 10.49 -6.27
C SER A 32 4.28 10.98 -7.71
N ILE A 33 3.65 10.18 -8.57
CA ILE A 33 3.45 10.51 -9.99
C ILE A 33 2.52 11.73 -10.17
N ASP A 34 1.61 11.95 -9.20
CA ASP A 34 0.71 13.10 -9.21
C ASP A 34 1.46 14.41 -8.90
N GLN A 35 2.55 14.33 -8.13
CA GLN A 35 3.33 15.49 -7.70
C GLN A 35 4.53 15.76 -8.61
N TYR A 36 5.15 14.72 -9.17
CA TYR A 36 6.37 14.82 -9.96
C TYR A 36 6.14 14.26 -11.37
N PRO A 37 5.90 15.12 -12.38
CA PRO A 37 5.63 14.69 -13.75
C PRO A 37 6.76 13.88 -14.41
N ALA A 38 7.97 13.98 -13.87
CA ALA A 38 9.12 13.19 -14.33
C ALA A 38 9.13 11.76 -13.76
N ALA A 39 8.29 11.43 -12.77
CA ALA A 39 8.23 10.10 -12.18
C ALA A 39 7.46 9.15 -13.10
N ASN A 40 8.10 8.05 -13.50
CA ASN A 40 7.52 7.07 -14.40
C ASN A 40 7.13 5.80 -13.66
N ASN A 41 5.99 5.20 -14.05
CA ASN A 41 5.62 3.87 -13.58
C ASN A 41 6.67 2.84 -14.00
N VAL A 42 6.82 1.80 -13.19
CA VAL A 42 7.72 0.69 -13.51
C VAL A 42 6.88 -0.44 -14.12
N PRO A 43 7.19 -0.92 -15.33
CA PRO A 43 6.41 -1.99 -15.97
C PRO A 43 6.27 -3.21 -15.07
N GLY A 44 5.05 -3.73 -14.93
CA GLY A 44 4.71 -4.87 -14.09
C GLY A 44 4.71 -4.62 -12.57
N ILE A 45 4.94 -3.40 -12.10
CA ILE A 45 5.04 -3.08 -10.67
C ILE A 45 4.16 -1.88 -10.31
N LEU A 46 3.27 -2.09 -9.34
CA LEU A 46 2.47 -1.04 -8.71
C LEU A 46 3.07 -0.70 -7.33
N ILE A 47 3.54 0.54 -7.14
CA ILE A 47 4.12 0.98 -5.87
C ILE A 47 3.16 1.97 -5.19
N LEU A 48 2.70 1.62 -3.98
CA LEU A 48 1.73 2.39 -3.21
C LEU A 48 2.34 2.84 -1.89
N GLN A 49 2.37 4.15 -1.65
CA GLN A 49 2.79 4.73 -0.38
C GLN A 49 1.58 4.93 0.54
N ILE A 50 1.70 4.49 1.79
CA ILE A 50 0.70 4.72 2.84
C ILE A 50 1.22 5.75 3.84
N ASP A 51 0.69 6.97 3.79
CA ASP A 51 1.13 8.11 4.61
C ASP A 51 0.35 8.24 5.93
N ALA A 52 0.12 7.13 6.63
CA ALA A 52 -0.52 7.14 7.94
C ALA A 52 -0.32 5.83 8.73
N PRO A 53 -0.51 5.86 10.07
CA PRO A 53 -0.81 4.66 10.83
C PRO A 53 -2.04 3.91 10.28
N ILE A 54 -2.01 2.59 10.40
CA ILE A 54 -3.10 1.73 9.93
C ILE A 54 -3.89 1.24 11.14
N TYR A 55 -5.13 1.71 11.25
CA TYR A 55 -6.02 1.41 12.37
C TYR A 55 -7.40 1.00 11.89
N PHE A 56 -8.24 0.53 12.81
CA PHE A 56 -9.65 0.24 12.56
C PHE A 56 -10.36 1.34 11.74
N ALA A 57 -10.10 2.61 12.06
CA ALA A 57 -10.77 3.74 11.41
C ALA A 57 -10.51 3.85 9.89
N ASN A 58 -9.37 3.36 9.40
CA ASN A 58 -8.96 3.49 7.99
C ASN A 58 -8.69 2.18 7.26
N ALA A 59 -8.69 1.04 7.96
CA ALA A 59 -8.43 -0.27 7.39
C ALA A 59 -9.34 -0.59 6.19
N SER A 60 -10.67 -0.45 6.32
CA SER A 60 -11.59 -0.75 5.21
C SER A 60 -11.32 0.14 4.00
N TYR A 61 -11.07 1.43 4.23
CA TYR A 61 -10.76 2.39 3.17
C TYR A 61 -9.48 2.01 2.43
N LEU A 62 -8.40 1.69 3.17
CA LEU A 62 -7.11 1.31 2.58
C LEU A 62 -7.25 0.03 1.74
N ARG A 63 -7.95 -1.00 2.24
CA ARG A 63 -8.23 -2.23 1.50
C ARG A 63 -8.90 -1.97 0.15
N GLU A 64 -9.99 -1.21 0.18
CA GLU A 64 -10.76 -0.85 -1.02
C GLU A 64 -9.95 0.01 -1.97
N ARG A 65 -9.13 0.92 -1.43
CA ARG A 65 -8.28 1.80 -2.23
C ARG A 65 -7.18 1.03 -2.94
N ILE A 66 -6.52 0.09 -2.25
CA ILE A 66 -5.50 -0.80 -2.82
C ILE A 66 -6.12 -1.67 -3.92
N SER A 67 -7.27 -2.32 -3.66
CA SER A 67 -7.96 -3.12 -4.68
C SER A 67 -8.26 -2.31 -5.93
N ARG A 68 -8.79 -1.08 -5.77
CA ARG A 68 -9.13 -0.21 -6.89
C ARG A 68 -7.89 0.15 -7.73
N TRP A 69 -6.74 0.40 -7.10
CA TRP A 69 -5.51 0.65 -7.86
C TRP A 69 -5.03 -0.58 -8.63
N ILE A 70 -5.16 -1.77 -8.06
CA ILE A 70 -4.84 -3.02 -8.77
C ILE A 70 -5.76 -3.17 -9.99
N ASP A 71 -7.07 -2.95 -9.81
CA ASP A 71 -8.05 -3.02 -10.90
C ASP A 71 -7.74 -2.00 -12.03
N GLU A 72 -7.47 -0.74 -11.66
CA GLU A 72 -7.10 0.33 -12.60
C GLU A 72 -5.83 -0.03 -13.40
N GLU A 73 -4.85 -0.65 -12.75
CA GLU A 73 -3.58 -0.98 -13.40
C GLU A 73 -3.66 -2.21 -14.29
N GLU A 74 -4.41 -3.25 -13.88
CA GLU A 74 -4.73 -4.39 -14.73
C GLU A 74 -5.56 -3.98 -15.96
N ASP A 75 -6.48 -3.02 -15.82
CA ASP A 75 -7.32 -2.54 -16.93
C ASP A 75 -6.52 -1.72 -17.95
N LYS A 76 -5.60 -0.86 -17.51
CA LYS A 76 -4.68 -0.15 -18.44
C LYS A 76 -3.84 -1.12 -19.25
N GLN A 77 -3.41 -2.22 -18.63
CA GLN A 77 -2.57 -3.21 -19.31
C GLN A 77 -3.32 -3.99 -20.37
N LYS A 78 -4.63 -4.28 -20.21
CA LYS A 78 -5.45 -4.90 -21.27
C LYS A 78 -5.48 -4.09 -22.57
N LEU A 79 -5.19 -2.79 -22.49
CA LEU A 79 -5.17 -1.87 -23.62
C LEU A 79 -3.77 -1.73 -24.26
N SER A 80 -2.75 -2.37 -23.69
CA SER A 80 -1.34 -2.26 -24.11
C SER A 80 -0.70 -3.65 -24.26
N ALA A 81 0.31 -3.80 -25.11
CA ALA A 81 1.08 -5.06 -25.22
C ALA A 81 2.18 -5.19 -24.14
N GLU A 82 2.04 -4.47 -23.02
CA GLU A 82 3.05 -4.38 -21.98
C GLU A 82 3.03 -5.59 -21.02
N ILE A 83 4.08 -5.69 -20.22
CA ILE A 83 4.21 -6.70 -19.15
C ILE A 83 3.05 -6.51 -18.17
N GLY A 84 2.29 -7.59 -17.95
CA GLY A 84 1.21 -7.61 -16.96
C GLY A 84 1.70 -7.29 -15.55
N LEU A 85 0.79 -6.85 -14.68
CA LEU A 85 1.06 -6.57 -13.28
C LEU A 85 1.56 -7.86 -12.63
N GLN A 86 2.66 -7.77 -11.90
CA GLN A 86 3.29 -8.90 -11.23
C GLN A 86 3.48 -8.61 -9.74
N TYR A 87 3.79 -7.37 -9.40
CA TYR A 87 4.12 -6.96 -8.04
C TYR A 87 3.27 -5.78 -7.58
N VAL A 88 2.82 -5.85 -6.33
CA VAL A 88 2.25 -4.74 -5.58
C VAL A 88 3.18 -4.48 -4.40
N VAL A 89 3.81 -3.31 -4.40
CA VAL A 89 4.74 -2.87 -3.36
C VAL A 89 4.00 -1.88 -2.46
N LEU A 90 3.94 -2.14 -1.16
CA LEU A 90 3.48 -1.20 -0.16
C LEU A 90 4.69 -0.55 0.52
N ASP A 91 4.84 0.76 0.34
CA ASP A 91 5.79 1.57 1.09
C ASP A 91 5.19 1.95 2.45
N MET A 92 5.79 1.36 3.49
CA MET A 92 5.38 1.45 4.89
C MET A 92 6.24 2.46 5.67
N SER A 93 7.12 3.24 5.02
CA SER A 93 8.04 4.19 5.68
C SER A 93 7.32 5.18 6.61
N ALA A 94 6.14 5.64 6.20
CA ALA A 94 5.30 6.57 6.94
C ALA A 94 4.29 5.89 7.89
N VAL A 95 4.21 4.56 7.87
CA VAL A 95 3.33 3.78 8.76
C VAL A 95 3.99 3.69 10.14
N GLY A 96 3.61 4.62 11.02
CA GLY A 96 4.12 4.72 12.39
C GLY A 96 3.78 3.50 13.26
N SER A 97 2.60 2.94 13.05
CA SER A 97 2.01 1.90 13.89
C SER A 97 0.86 1.21 13.16
N ILE A 98 0.53 0.00 13.63
CA ILE A 98 -0.58 -0.82 13.14
C ILE A 98 -1.33 -1.44 14.31
N ASP A 99 -2.65 -1.60 14.20
CA ASP A 99 -3.49 -2.35 15.15
C ASP A 99 -3.96 -3.69 14.55
N THR A 100 -4.73 -4.46 15.32
CA THR A 100 -5.26 -5.77 14.88
C THR A 100 -6.11 -5.66 13.63
N SER A 101 -6.93 -4.61 13.49
CA SER A 101 -7.76 -4.39 12.30
C SER A 101 -6.91 -4.08 11.07
N GLY A 102 -5.81 -3.33 11.24
CA GLY A 102 -4.83 -3.11 10.19
C GLY A 102 -4.12 -4.39 9.74
N ILE A 103 -3.78 -5.27 10.68
CA ILE A 103 -3.19 -6.59 10.36
C ILE A 103 -4.17 -7.44 9.56
N SER A 104 -5.42 -7.59 10.02
CA SER A 104 -6.45 -8.34 9.29
C SER A 104 -6.71 -7.75 7.90
N MET A 105 -6.63 -6.43 7.77
CA MET A 105 -6.72 -5.78 6.46
C MET A 105 -5.59 -6.19 5.52
N LEU A 106 -4.34 -6.22 6.00
CA LEU A 106 -3.20 -6.66 5.19
C LEU A 106 -3.28 -8.14 4.82
N GLU A 107 -3.80 -8.99 5.71
CA GLU A 107 -4.09 -10.41 5.41
C GLU A 107 -5.09 -10.55 4.26
N GLU A 108 -6.16 -9.75 4.26
CA GLU A 108 -7.14 -9.71 3.18
C GLU A 108 -6.54 -9.19 1.87
N VAL A 109 -5.72 -8.13 1.93
CA VAL A 109 -4.99 -7.61 0.78
C VAL A 109 -4.07 -8.69 0.20
N LYS A 110 -3.28 -9.37 1.03
CA LYS A 110 -2.42 -10.49 0.61
C LYS A 110 -3.21 -11.58 -0.08
N LYS A 111 -4.32 -12.03 0.52
CA LYS A 111 -5.19 -13.06 -0.06
C LYS A 111 -5.76 -12.64 -1.41
N ASN A 112 -6.15 -11.38 -1.57
CA ASN A 112 -6.67 -10.86 -2.83
C ASN A 112 -5.59 -10.77 -3.91
N ILE A 113 -4.38 -10.34 -3.54
CA ILE A 113 -3.21 -10.31 -4.42
C ILE A 113 -2.83 -11.73 -4.87
N ASP A 114 -2.77 -12.70 -3.95
CA ASP A 114 -2.43 -14.09 -4.26
C ASP A 114 -3.45 -14.73 -5.23
N ARG A 115 -4.75 -14.45 -5.04
CA ARG A 115 -5.82 -14.93 -5.92
C ARG A 115 -5.68 -14.43 -7.36
N ARG A 116 -5.01 -13.29 -7.55
CA ARG A 116 -4.71 -12.71 -8.86
C ARG A 116 -3.37 -13.20 -9.42
N GLY A 117 -2.62 -14.04 -8.68
CA GLY A 117 -1.29 -14.49 -9.08
C GLY A 117 -0.19 -13.43 -8.92
N LEU A 118 -0.50 -12.32 -8.24
CA LEU A 118 0.43 -11.23 -7.97
C LEU A 118 1.28 -11.52 -6.72
N LYS A 119 2.35 -10.74 -6.53
CA LYS A 119 3.19 -10.78 -5.33
C LYS A 119 3.06 -9.49 -4.53
N LEU A 120 2.82 -9.62 -3.22
CA LEU A 120 2.82 -8.50 -2.29
C LEU A 120 4.22 -8.32 -1.72
N VAL A 121 4.74 -7.10 -1.79
CA VAL A 121 6.02 -6.70 -1.19
C VAL A 121 5.76 -5.60 -0.16
N LEU A 122 6.38 -5.71 1.01
CA LEU A 122 6.37 -4.65 2.02
C LEU A 122 7.75 -4.02 2.10
N THR A 123 7.81 -2.69 2.06
CA THR A 123 9.08 -1.95 2.16
C THR A 123 9.06 -1.00 3.34
N ASN A 124 10.18 -0.89 4.04
CA ASN A 124 10.44 -0.04 5.19
C ASN A 124 9.42 -0.15 6.34
N PRO A 125 8.95 -1.35 6.76
CA PRO A 125 8.11 -1.44 7.95
C PRO A 125 8.92 -1.02 9.19
N ARG A 126 8.40 -0.06 9.95
CA ARG A 126 9.04 0.35 11.21
C ARG A 126 9.10 -0.82 12.20
N SER A 127 10.08 -0.81 13.09
CA SER A 127 10.31 -1.92 14.04
C SER A 127 9.08 -2.31 14.87
N GLU A 128 8.24 -1.36 15.26
CA GLU A 128 7.00 -1.68 15.99
C GLU A 128 5.95 -2.36 15.10
N VAL A 129 5.82 -1.90 13.85
CA VAL A 129 4.94 -2.52 12.85
C VAL A 129 5.43 -3.94 12.55
N MET A 130 6.74 -4.10 12.32
CA MET A 130 7.35 -5.40 12.02
C MET A 130 7.12 -6.43 13.14
N LYS A 131 7.26 -6.03 14.42
CA LYS A 131 6.96 -6.90 15.57
C LYS A 131 5.51 -7.41 15.57
N LYS A 132 4.55 -6.55 15.17
CA LYS A 132 3.13 -6.92 15.12
C LYS A 132 2.83 -7.84 13.93
N LEU A 133 3.44 -7.58 12.78
CA LEU A 133 3.35 -8.45 11.59
C LEU A 133 3.93 -9.85 11.85
N ASP A 134 5.07 -9.92 12.53
CA ASP A 134 5.73 -11.18 12.89
C ASP A 134 4.88 -11.98 13.88
N LYS A 135 4.38 -11.32 14.93
CA LYS A 135 3.50 -11.95 15.93
C LYS A 135 2.19 -12.49 15.32
N SER A 136 1.68 -11.86 14.26
CA SER A 136 0.48 -12.34 13.54
C SER A 136 0.78 -13.42 12.49
N LYS A 137 2.04 -13.81 12.30
CA LYS A 137 2.50 -14.72 11.23
C LYS A 137 2.25 -14.20 9.81
N LEU A 138 1.98 -12.90 9.67
CA LEU A 138 1.76 -12.30 8.35
C LEU A 138 3.09 -12.21 7.58
N VAL A 139 4.22 -12.06 8.28
CA VAL A 139 5.56 -12.15 7.69
C VAL A 139 5.76 -13.51 7.01
N ASP A 140 5.41 -14.61 7.69
CA ASP A 140 5.53 -15.96 7.14
C ASP A 140 4.58 -16.18 5.94
N ALA A 141 3.36 -15.62 6.01
CA ALA A 141 2.38 -15.72 4.92
C ALA A 141 2.78 -14.92 3.68
N ILE A 142 3.51 -13.81 3.86
CA ILE A 142 4.08 -12.99 2.79
C ILE A 142 5.34 -13.63 2.21
N GLY A 143 6.21 -14.16 3.08
CA GLY A 143 7.56 -14.60 2.76
C GLY A 143 8.57 -13.54 3.18
N GLN A 144 9.59 -13.92 3.96
CA GLN A 144 10.60 -12.99 4.47
C GLN A 144 11.38 -12.30 3.34
N GLU A 145 11.51 -12.94 2.20
CA GLU A 145 12.17 -12.41 1.01
C GLU A 145 11.41 -11.24 0.36
N TRP A 146 10.14 -11.03 0.72
CA TRP A 146 9.29 -9.94 0.22
C TRP A 146 9.11 -8.82 1.25
N ILE A 147 9.93 -8.78 2.29
CA ILE A 147 9.97 -7.72 3.28
C ILE A 147 11.36 -7.07 3.27
N HIS A 148 11.39 -5.79 2.94
CA HIS A 148 12.62 -4.99 2.81
C HIS A 148 12.61 -3.76 3.72
#